data_AF-Q2S2J1-F1
#
_entry.id   AF-Q2S2J1-F1
#
_cell.length_a   1.000
_cell.length_b   1.000
_cell.length_c   1.000
_cell.angle_alpha   90.00
_cell.angle_beta   90.00
_cell.angle_gamma   90.00
#
_symmetry.space_group_name_H-M   'P 1'
#
loop_
_entity.id
_entity.type
_entity.pdbx_description
1 polymer ?
#
loop_
_entity_poly.entity_id
_entity_poly.type
_entity_poly.pdbx_seq_one_letter_code
_entity_poly.pdbx_strand_id
1 'polypeptide(L)'
;MLSLPPDWMNWTSPTLIFLGSIILLLISLTIWDMKEPGWARQGLLPIETTRGDRFFMGLLMTGALFCLWLYLVGPTAVWAVLLLGALSIIGTINFF
;
A
#
# COMPACT_ATOMS: atom_id res chain seq x y z
N MET A 1 -15.81 24.24 18.85
CA MET A 1 -14.95 24.72 17.75
C MET A 1 -14.11 23.52 17.35
N LEU A 2 -14.27 23.01 16.13
CA LEU A 2 -13.53 21.84 15.63
C LEU A 2 -12.03 22.19 15.58
N SER A 3 -11.22 21.61 16.46
CA SER A 3 -9.76 21.62 16.33
C SER A 3 -9.38 20.65 15.21
N LEU A 4 -9.22 21.19 14.02
CA LEU A 4 -8.62 20.48 12.89
C LEU A 4 -7.11 20.78 12.94
N PRO A 5 -6.19 19.82 13.06
CA PRO A 5 -6.32 18.36 13.17
C PRO A 5 -6.46 17.88 14.63
N PRO A 6 -7.02 16.68 14.86
CA PRO A 6 -7.30 16.20 16.20
C PRO A 6 -6.03 15.78 16.97
N ASP A 7 -5.89 16.22 18.23
CA ASP A 7 -4.64 16.10 19.02
C ASP A 7 -4.20 14.66 19.36
N TRP A 8 -4.99 13.64 18.99
CA TRP A 8 -4.69 12.24 19.29
C TRP A 8 -3.51 11.68 18.46
N MET A 9 -3.18 12.30 17.33
CA MET A 9 -2.05 11.88 16.51
C MET A 9 -1.09 13.04 16.30
N ASN A 10 0.22 12.75 16.22
CA ASN A 10 1.19 13.73 15.76
C ASN A 10 1.04 13.91 14.24
N TRP A 11 0.21 14.88 13.86
CA TRP A 11 -0.06 15.24 12.47
C TRP A 11 1.13 15.97 11.86
N THR A 12 2.05 15.21 11.32
CA THR A 12 3.19 15.73 10.56
C THR A 12 2.89 15.77 9.07
N SER A 13 3.64 16.61 8.32
CA SER A 13 3.48 16.70 6.87
C SER A 13 3.66 15.35 6.15
N PRO A 14 4.60 14.46 6.53
CA PRO A 14 4.71 13.14 5.89
C PRO A 14 3.48 12.26 6.12
N THR A 15 2.88 12.30 7.32
CA THR A 15 1.70 11.49 7.66
C THR A 15 0.48 11.92 6.85
N LEU A 16 0.29 13.23 6.66
CA LEU A 16 -0.78 13.77 5.81
C LEU A 16 -0.63 13.34 4.34
N ILE A 17 0.60 13.38 3.81
CA ILE A 17 0.90 12.95 2.44
C ILE A 17 0.63 11.45 2.27
N PHE A 18 1.09 10.63 3.22
CA PHE A 18 0.85 9.19 3.20
C PHE A 18 -0.66 8.87 3.22
N LEU A 19 -1.40 9.46 4.15
CA LEU A 19 -2.85 9.26 4.24
C LEU A 19 -3.57 9.73 2.97
N GLY A 20 -3.20 10.90 2.44
CA GLY A 20 -3.74 11.41 1.18
C GLY A 20 -3.45 10.47 0.00
N SER A 21 -2.27 9.85 -0.05
CA SER A 21 -1.92 8.88 -1.09
C SER A 21 -2.77 7.60 -1.02
N ILE A 22 -3.07 7.09 0.18
CA ILE A 22 -3.98 5.95 0.38
C ILE A 22 -5.39 6.28 -0.10
N ILE A 23 -5.90 7.46 0.26
CA ILE A 23 -7.24 7.91 -0.14
C ILE A 23 -7.33 8.01 -1.66
N LEU A 24 -6.34 8.63 -2.32
CA LEU A 24 -6.27 8.71 -3.78
C LEU A 24 -6.22 7.32 -4.42
N LEU A 25 -5.52 6.38 -3.80
CA LEU A 25 -5.44 5.01 -4.27
C LEU A 25 -6.78 4.28 -4.19
N LEU A 26 -7.48 4.39 -3.05
CA LEU A 26 -8.81 3.80 -2.88
C LEU A 26 -9.80 4.36 -3.90
N ILE A 27 -9.80 5.68 -4.13
CA ILE A 27 -10.65 6.32 -5.14
C ILE A 27 -10.30 5.80 -6.54
N SER A 28 -9.02 5.75 -6.88
CA SER A 28 -8.56 5.30 -8.20
C SER A 28 -8.96 3.84 -8.46
N LEU A 29 -8.78 2.96 -7.47
CA LEU A 29 -9.17 1.56 -7.54
C LEU A 29 -10.69 1.40 -7.66
N THR A 30 -11.47 2.20 -6.92
CA THR A 30 -12.94 2.19 -7.00
C THR A 30 -13.41 2.58 -8.40
N ILE A 31 -12.83 3.65 -8.98
CA ILE A 31 -13.14 4.09 -10.35
C ILE A 31 -12.77 3.01 -11.38
N TRP A 32 -11.63 2.34 -11.17
CA TRP A 32 -11.17 1.29 -12.07
C TRP A 32 -12.10 0.08 -12.03
N ASP A 33 -12.52 -0.35 -10.83
CA ASP A 33 -13.41 -1.50 -10.65
C ASP A 33 -14.81 -1.22 -11.22
N MET A 34 -15.29 0.02 -11.13
CA MET A 34 -16.52 0.45 -11.80
C MET A 34 -16.43 0.40 -13.33
N LYS A 35 -15.24 0.63 -13.91
CA LYS A 35 -15.03 0.63 -15.36
C LYS A 35 -14.83 -0.77 -15.93
N GLU A 36 -14.07 -1.61 -15.23
CA GLU A 36 -13.72 -2.95 -15.68
C GLU A 36 -13.82 -3.90 -14.48
N PRO A 37 -15.02 -4.49 -14.24
CA PRO A 37 -15.22 -5.41 -13.13
C PRO A 37 -14.26 -6.58 -13.29
N GLY A 38 -13.30 -6.69 -12.37
CA GLY A 38 -12.23 -7.67 -12.45
C GLY A 38 -12.78 -9.08 -12.30
N TRP A 39 -12.45 -9.98 -13.22
CA TRP A 39 -12.66 -11.41 -12.99
C TRP A 39 -11.78 -11.89 -11.85
N ALA A 40 -12.42 -12.47 -10.83
CA ALA A 40 -11.74 -13.17 -9.75
C ALA A 40 -10.80 -14.22 -10.36
N ARG A 41 -9.52 -14.11 -10.03
CA ARG A 41 -8.50 -15.04 -10.50
C ARG A 41 -7.83 -15.64 -9.27
N GLN A 42 -7.72 -16.96 -9.26
CA GLN A 42 -6.97 -17.65 -8.23
C GLN A 42 -5.49 -17.59 -8.57
N GLY A 43 -4.71 -17.01 -7.66
CA GLY A 43 -3.26 -16.93 -7.73
C GLY A 43 -2.62 -18.06 -6.94
N LEU A 44 -1.53 -17.76 -6.25
CA LEU A 44 -0.80 -18.71 -5.39
C LEU A 44 -1.56 -19.16 -4.14
N LEU A 45 -2.44 -18.30 -3.61
CA LEU A 45 -3.34 -18.64 -2.51
C LEU A 45 -4.67 -19.14 -3.10
N PRO A 46 -5.26 -20.23 -2.56
CA PRO A 46 -6.58 -20.75 -2.96
C PRO A 46 -7.72 -19.86 -2.45
N ILE A 47 -7.61 -18.55 -2.69
CA ILE A 47 -8.58 -17.52 -2.37
C ILE A 47 -8.77 -16.73 -3.66
N GLU A 48 -10.02 -16.47 -4.02
CA GLU A 48 -10.34 -15.59 -5.13
C GLU A 48 -9.93 -14.15 -4.78
N THR A 49 -9.00 -13.58 -5.55
CA THR A 49 -8.53 -12.21 -5.35
C THR A 49 -8.87 -11.37 -6.57
N THR A 50 -9.43 -10.19 -6.34
CA THR A 50 -9.65 -9.19 -7.38
C THR A 50 -8.37 -8.40 -7.66
N ARG A 51 -8.35 -7.61 -8.75
CA ARG A 51 -7.22 -6.72 -9.07
C ARG A 51 -6.93 -5.72 -7.94
N GLY A 52 -7.99 -5.20 -7.31
CA GLY A 52 -7.88 -4.29 -6.17
C GLY A 52 -7.24 -4.96 -4.95
N ASP A 53 -7.65 -6.20 -4.65
CA ASP A 53 -7.13 -6.95 -3.49
C ASP A 53 -5.63 -7.22 -3.63
N ARG A 54 -5.15 -7.53 -4.83
CA ARG A 54 -3.72 -7.76 -5.12
C ARG A 54 -2.88 -6.51 -4.90
N PHE A 55 -3.38 -5.35 -5.32
CA PHE A 55 -2.70 -4.08 -5.10
C PHE A 55 -2.61 -3.74 -3.61
N PHE A 56 -3.71 -3.95 -2.86
CA PHE A 56 -3.73 -3.73 -1.42
C PHE A 56 -2.77 -4.66 -0.68
N MET A 57 -2.74 -5.94 -1.04
CA MET A 57 -1.76 -6.91 -0.50
C MET A 57 -0.32 -6.49 -0.81
N GLY A 58 -0.03 -5.99 -2.01
CA GLY A 58 1.30 -5.48 -2.37
C GLY A 58 1.73 -4.29 -1.49
N LEU A 59 0.78 -3.42 -1.14
CA LEU A 59 1.02 -2.29 -0.24
C LEU A 59 1.28 -2.74 1.20
N LEU A 60 0.51 -3.72 1.70
CA LEU A 60 0.74 -4.34 3.01
C LEU A 60 2.12 -5.00 3.09
N MET A 61 2.50 -5.76 2.07
CA MET A 61 3.81 -6.40 1.98
C MET A 61 4.95 -5.38 1.95
N THR A 62 4.77 -4.28 1.21
CA THR A 62 5.74 -3.17 1.20
C THR A 62 5.89 -2.56 2.59
N GLY A 63 4.78 -2.26 3.28
CA GLY A 63 4.81 -1.71 4.64
C GLY A 63 5.52 -2.64 5.62
N ALA A 64 5.23 -3.94 5.57
CA ALA A 64 5.92 -4.94 6.38
C ALA A 64 7.43 -4.99 6.09
N LEU A 65 7.82 -4.90 4.81
CA LEU A 65 9.22 -4.89 4.39
C LEU A 65 9.94 -3.62 4.85
N PHE A 66 9.27 -2.47 4.83
CA PHE A 66 9.78 -1.21 5.42
C PHE A 66 10.01 -1.34 6.93
N CYS A 67 9.06 -1.91 7.67
CA CYS A 67 9.22 -2.14 9.11
C CYS A 67 10.36 -3.12 9.40
N LEU A 68 10.47 -4.20 8.63
CA LEU A 68 11.53 -5.20 8.77
C LEU A 68 12.91 -4.60 8.45
N TRP A 69 12.99 -3.73 7.44
CA TRP A 69 14.23 -3.00 7.15
C TRP A 69 14.63 -2.09 8.31
N LEU A 70 13.69 -1.31 8.85
CA LEU A 70 13.97 -0.44 10.00
C LEU A 70 14.45 -1.24 11.21
N TYR A 71 13.90 -2.45 11.43
CA TYR A 71 14.31 -3.34 12.51
C TYR A 71 15.74 -3.88 12.33
N LEU A 72 16.13 -4.26 11.10
CA LEU A 72 17.43 -4.91 10.84
C LEU A 72 18.57 -3.94 10.50
N VAL A 73 18.30 -2.95 9.66
CA VAL A 73 19.30 -2.06 9.03
C VAL A 73 19.23 -0.64 9.62
N GLY A 74 18.10 -0.27 10.21
CA GLY A 74 17.85 1.07 10.72
C GLY A 74 17.51 2.08 9.62
N PRO A 75 17.60 3.40 9.90
CA PRO A 75 17.16 4.46 8.99
C PRO A 75 18.12 4.72 7.81
N THR A 76 19.11 3.86 7.61
CA THR A 76 20.12 4.02 6.55
C THR A 76 19.59 3.44 5.22
N ALA A 77 20.02 4.05 4.10
CA ALA A 77 19.68 3.61 2.73
C ALA A 77 18.17 3.56 2.40
N VAL A 78 17.44 4.62 2.74
CA VAL A 78 15.98 4.79 2.48
C VAL A 78 15.58 4.49 1.02
N TRP A 79 16.43 4.84 0.05
CA TRP A 79 16.17 4.60 -1.37
C TRP A 79 16.21 3.12 -1.77
N ALA A 80 17.02 2.29 -1.09
CA ALA A 80 17.09 0.86 -1.38
C ALA A 80 15.78 0.15 -0.98
N VAL A 81 15.18 0.57 0.14
CA VAL A 81 13.89 0.07 0.61
C VAL A 81 12.76 0.43 -0.33
N LEU A 82 12.78 1.66 -0.88
CA LEU A 82 11.79 2.07 -1.88
C LEU A 82 11.84 1.19 -3.14
N LEU A 83 13.05 0.86 -3.62
CA LEU A 83 13.21 -0.05 -4.76
C LEU A 83 12.74 -1.47 -4.43
N LEU A 84 13.10 -2.01 -3.27
CA LEU A 84 12.62 -3.33 -2.83
C LEU A 84 11.10 -3.37 -2.64
N GLY A 85 10.52 -2.30 -2.09
CA GLY A 85 9.07 -2.14 -1.98
C GLY A 85 8.38 -2.14 -3.34
N ALA A 86 8.87 -1.33 -4.28
CA ALA A 86 8.34 -1.31 -5.65
C ALA A 86 8.44 -2.68 -6.34
N LEU A 87 9.56 -3.38 -6.19
CA LEU A 87 9.73 -4.76 -6.69
C LEU A 87 8.75 -5.73 -6.04
N SER A 88 8.49 -5.60 -4.73
CA SER A 88 7.54 -6.45 -4.02
C SER A 88 6.10 -6.27 -4.52
N ILE A 89 5.71 -5.05 -4.88
CA ILE A 89 4.39 -4.76 -5.47
C ILE A 89 4.28 -5.39 -6.86
N ILE A 90 5.31 -5.24 -7.70
CA ILE A 90 5.34 -5.86 -9.04
C ILE A 90 5.26 -7.38 -8.93
N GLY A 91 5.99 -7.99 -7.99
CA GLY A 91 5.88 -9.42 -7.70
C GLY A 91 4.46 -9.80 -7.30
N THR A 92 3.87 -9.07 -6.36
CA THR A 92 2.53 -9.38 -5.83
C THR A 92 1.45 -9.29 -6.91
N ILE A 93 1.50 -8.29 -7.79
CA ILE A 93 0.53 -8.11 -8.88
C ILE A 93 0.61 -9.23 -9.94
N ASN A 94 1.81 -9.77 -10.19
CA ASN A 94 2.00 -10.82 -11.20
C ASN A 94 1.72 -12.24 -10.67
N PHE A 95 2.02 -12.49 -9.38
CA PHE A 95 1.93 -13.83 -8.78
C PHE A 95 0.60 -14.11 -8.06
N PHE A 96 -0.08 -13.08 -7.56
CA PHE A 96 -1.41 -13.21 -6.96
C PHE A 96 -2.44 -12.75 -7.95
#